data_AF-A0A7W8GAI5-F1
#
_entry.id   AF-A0A7W8GAI5-F1
#
_cell.length_a   1.000
_cell.length_b   1.000
_cell.length_c   1.000
_cell.angle_alpha   90.00
_cell.angle_beta   90.00
_cell.angle_gamma   90.00
#
_symmetry.space_group_name_H-M   'P 1'
#
loop_
_entity.id
_entity.type
_entity.pdbx_description
1 polymer ?
#
loop_
_entity_poly.entity_id
_entity_poly.type
_entity_poly.pdbx_seq_one_letter_code
_entity_poly.pdbx_strand_id
1 'polypeptide(L)'
;MNLQIRKLMHKIRKSSVVYCDGFAHIAGVIYERSRNVSLTVSFKGKQEFYNLTEKLVKLYHKPCVKNVFTAYDLCHCFERGSGPFQHFDDIVMRISADFDEKNAKGFSSRIQRQNFFYLRDVAKTFFTNVKEDFSKTSIENHSAGKIDKNFILRLQKLAKNNNLDFKDFHYISSGVYEFYLDSKLSLSGLDFWFAVIVLAEQKKIFVIAHSVYEVYDLKQYERALLYLEALLKVYKEKIVPESKISQITVKQYEIAKSSIKALLDRHFEDTGLYYAADFRNLLYAKIEMPDLKGKQCLHIPYLDFLENPSLLRRALSDSDSLGV
;
A
#
# COMPACT_ATOMS: atom_id res chain seq x y z
N MET A 1 -3.05 -43.19 -15.54
CA MET A 1 -3.06 -41.74 -15.20
C MET A 1 -2.57 -40.95 -16.41
N ASN A 2 -3.39 -40.04 -16.95
CA ASN A 2 -3.12 -39.29 -18.18
C ASN A 2 -1.81 -38.48 -18.09
N LEU A 3 -0.99 -38.50 -19.14
CA LEU A 3 0.31 -37.82 -19.23
C LEU A 3 0.21 -36.31 -18.95
N GLN A 4 -0.89 -35.68 -19.33
CA GLN A 4 -1.14 -34.26 -19.09
C GLN A 4 -1.34 -33.96 -17.58
N ILE A 5 -2.02 -34.87 -16.86
CA ILE A 5 -2.24 -34.76 -15.41
C ILE A 5 -0.91 -34.89 -14.65
N ARG A 6 -0.05 -35.85 -15.04
CA ARG A 6 1.31 -36.00 -14.47
C ARG A 6 2.14 -34.73 -14.65
N LYS A 7 2.08 -34.11 -15.83
CA LYS A 7 2.80 -32.84 -16.11
C LYS A 7 2.26 -31.68 -15.28
N LEU A 8 0.94 -31.59 -15.09
CA LEU A 8 0.33 -30.56 -14.24
C LEU A 8 0.72 -30.71 -12.77
N MET A 9 0.64 -31.93 -12.22
CA MET A 9 1.05 -32.23 -10.84
C MET A 9 2.51 -31.81 -10.57
N HIS A 10 3.42 -32.17 -11.49
CA HIS A 10 4.84 -31.78 -11.39
C HIS A 10 5.04 -30.25 -11.38
N LYS A 11 4.30 -29.54 -12.25
CA LYS A 11 4.36 -28.08 -12.35
C LYS A 11 3.83 -27.38 -11.10
N ILE A 12 2.71 -27.85 -10.55
CA ILE A 12 2.15 -27.34 -9.28
C ILE A 12 3.15 -27.57 -8.14
N ARG A 13 3.74 -28.76 -8.06
CA ARG A 13 4.72 -29.10 -7.02
C ARG A 13 5.96 -28.19 -7.06
N LYS A 14 6.43 -27.85 -8.26
CA LYS A 14 7.58 -26.95 -8.45
C LYS A 14 7.26 -25.47 -8.20
N SER A 15 5.99 -25.07 -8.28
CA SER A 15 5.60 -23.67 -8.11
C SER A 15 5.65 -23.27 -6.64
N SER A 16 6.06 -22.03 -6.37
CA SER A 16 6.01 -21.43 -5.04
C SER A 16 4.59 -20.98 -4.70
N VAL A 17 3.85 -20.47 -5.69
CA VAL A 17 2.45 -20.04 -5.58
C VAL A 17 1.68 -20.35 -6.85
N VAL A 18 0.37 -20.58 -6.72
CA VAL A 18 -0.56 -20.68 -7.85
C VAL A 18 -1.60 -19.56 -7.77
N TYR A 19 -1.69 -18.75 -8.82
CA TYR A 19 -2.74 -17.76 -9.02
C TYR A 19 -3.89 -18.33 -9.82
N CYS A 20 -5.10 -17.95 -9.45
CA CYS A 20 -6.30 -18.29 -10.20
C CYS A 20 -7.32 -17.15 -10.19
N ASP A 21 -8.12 -17.04 -11.24
CA ASP A 21 -9.17 -16.02 -11.38
C ASP A 21 -10.55 -16.49 -10.91
N GLY A 22 -10.68 -17.76 -10.50
CA GLY A 22 -11.97 -18.35 -10.14
C GLY A 22 -12.74 -18.99 -11.28
N PHE A 23 -12.27 -18.86 -12.53
CA PHE A 23 -13.00 -19.28 -13.73
C PHE A 23 -12.12 -20.02 -14.74
N ALA A 24 -11.16 -19.35 -15.38
CA ALA A 24 -10.51 -19.85 -16.59
C ALA A 24 -8.98 -19.80 -16.56
N HIS A 25 -8.40 -18.88 -15.78
CA HIS A 25 -6.97 -18.60 -15.79
C HIS A 25 -6.29 -19.14 -14.54
N ILE A 26 -5.17 -19.84 -14.77
CA ILE A 26 -4.34 -20.40 -13.71
C ILE A 26 -2.89 -20.19 -14.09
N ALA A 27 -2.11 -19.59 -13.20
CA ALA A 27 -0.68 -19.43 -13.40
C ALA A 27 0.09 -19.90 -12.17
N GLY A 28 1.11 -20.73 -12.38
CA GLY A 28 2.09 -21.04 -11.35
C GLY A 28 3.26 -20.08 -11.44
N VAL A 29 3.76 -19.64 -10.30
CA VAL A 29 4.94 -18.79 -10.20
C VAL A 29 5.97 -19.46 -9.29
N ILE A 30 7.23 -19.46 -9.74
CA ILE A 30 8.40 -19.82 -8.94
C ILE A 30 9.02 -18.54 -8.39
N TYR A 31 9.34 -18.59 -7.10
CA TYR A 31 10.09 -17.56 -6.39
C TYR A 31 11.43 -18.17 -5.98
N GLU A 32 12.53 -17.62 -6.52
CA GLU A 32 13.89 -18.02 -6.15
C GLU A 32 14.59 -16.87 -5.42
N ARG A 33 14.92 -17.11 -4.14
CA ARG A 33 15.62 -16.18 -3.26
C ARG A 33 17.15 -16.33 -3.36
N SER A 34 17.67 -16.59 -4.56
CA SER A 34 19.12 -16.49 -4.77
C SER A 34 19.53 -15.01 -4.73
N ARG A 35 20.81 -14.69 -4.94
CA ARG A 35 21.39 -13.33 -4.72
C ARG A 35 20.60 -12.17 -5.37
N ASN A 36 19.72 -12.45 -6.34
CA ASN A 36 18.67 -11.56 -6.82
C ASN A 36 17.30 -12.27 -6.70
N VAL A 37 16.30 -11.57 -6.16
CA VAL A 37 14.91 -12.06 -6.15
C VAL A 37 14.43 -12.20 -7.59
N SER A 38 14.14 -13.43 -8.03
CA SER A 38 13.57 -13.68 -9.35
C SER A 38 12.19 -14.34 -9.23
N LEU A 39 11.25 -13.76 -9.97
CA LEU A 39 9.90 -14.27 -10.13
C LEU A 39 9.76 -14.82 -11.53
N THR A 40 9.31 -16.06 -11.65
CA THR A 40 9.23 -16.71 -12.96
C THR A 40 7.92 -17.45 -13.12
N VAL A 41 7.22 -17.20 -14.24
CA VAL A 41 6.01 -17.98 -14.58
C VAL A 41 6.42 -19.40 -14.92
N SER A 42 6.05 -20.34 -14.06
CA SER A 42 6.43 -21.76 -14.16
C SER A 42 5.46 -22.53 -15.05
N PHE A 43 4.16 -22.19 -15.00
CA PHE A 43 3.16 -22.77 -15.87
C PHE A 43 1.94 -21.86 -16.04
N LYS A 44 1.21 -22.13 -17.12
CA LYS A 44 -0.10 -21.57 -17.41
C LYS A 44 -1.07 -22.73 -17.64
N GLY A 45 -2.17 -22.77 -16.89
CA GLY A 45 -3.24 -23.75 -16.99
C GLY A 45 -4.39 -23.24 -17.86
N LYS A 46 -5.23 -24.17 -18.32
CA LYS A 46 -6.48 -23.90 -19.04
C LYS A 46 -7.66 -24.16 -18.11
N GLN A 47 -8.82 -23.57 -18.43
CA GLN A 47 -10.09 -23.73 -17.70
C GLN A 47 -10.45 -25.19 -17.37
N GLU A 48 -10.23 -26.11 -18.31
CA GLU A 48 -10.51 -27.55 -18.15
C GLU A 48 -9.76 -28.21 -16.98
N PHE A 49 -8.67 -27.60 -16.50
CA PHE A 49 -7.87 -28.09 -15.38
C PHE A 49 -8.11 -27.34 -14.07
N TYR A 50 -9.09 -26.42 -14.00
CA TYR A 50 -9.33 -25.60 -12.81
C TYR A 50 -9.66 -26.42 -11.57
N ASN A 51 -10.73 -27.21 -11.64
CA ASN A 51 -11.19 -28.05 -10.52
C ASN A 51 -10.13 -29.06 -10.06
N LEU A 52 -9.34 -29.57 -11.00
CA LEU A 52 -8.23 -30.47 -10.71
C LEU A 52 -7.08 -29.72 -10.04
N THR A 53 -6.74 -28.52 -10.51
CA THR A 53 -5.68 -27.69 -9.93
C THR A 53 -6.02 -27.29 -8.52
N GLU A 54 -7.25 -26.87 -8.22
CA GLU A 54 -7.65 -26.50 -6.86
C GLU A 54 -7.49 -27.67 -5.89
N LYS A 55 -7.87 -28.89 -6.31
CA LYS A 55 -7.68 -30.12 -5.52
C LYS A 55 -6.19 -30.44 -5.33
N LEU A 56 -5.38 -30.34 -6.38
CA LEU A 56 -3.95 -30.62 -6.33
C LEU A 56 -3.18 -29.60 -5.49
N VAL A 57 -3.55 -28.32 -5.56
CA VAL A 57 -2.93 -27.25 -4.77
C VAL A 57 -3.20 -27.45 -3.28
N LYS A 58 -4.44 -27.84 -2.90
CA LYS A 58 -4.77 -28.26 -1.53
C LYS A 58 -3.98 -29.50 -1.10
N LEU A 59 -3.91 -30.52 -1.96
CA LEU A 59 -3.17 -31.77 -1.69
C LEU A 59 -1.67 -31.54 -1.47
N TYR A 60 -1.05 -30.62 -2.21
CA TYR A 60 0.37 -30.30 -2.09
C TYR A 60 0.68 -29.17 -1.10
N HIS A 61 -0.33 -28.69 -0.37
CA HIS A 61 -0.21 -27.55 0.54
C HIS A 61 0.45 -26.33 -0.13
N LYS A 62 0.11 -26.09 -1.40
CA LYS A 62 0.59 -24.92 -2.15
C LYS A 62 -0.33 -23.73 -1.93
N PRO A 63 0.20 -22.50 -1.84
CA PRO A 63 -0.64 -21.30 -1.76
C PRO A 63 -1.43 -21.15 -3.05
N CYS A 64 -2.74 -20.92 -2.89
CA CYS A 64 -3.64 -20.59 -3.99
C CYS A 64 -4.21 -19.20 -3.76
N VAL A 65 -3.91 -18.26 -4.65
CA VAL A 65 -4.48 -16.91 -4.56
C VAL A 65 -5.49 -16.67 -5.64
N LYS A 66 -6.69 -16.29 -5.19
CA LYS A 66 -7.79 -15.85 -6.04
C LYS A 66 -7.61 -14.37 -6.35
N ASN A 67 -7.06 -14.07 -7.52
CA ASN A 67 -6.90 -12.70 -8.01
C ASN A 67 -7.09 -12.72 -9.53
N VAL A 68 -8.21 -12.16 -9.98
CA VAL A 68 -8.65 -12.17 -11.38
C VAL A 68 -7.64 -11.48 -12.28
N PHE A 69 -7.24 -10.25 -11.94
CA PHE A 69 -6.34 -9.45 -12.76
C PHE A 69 -4.93 -10.06 -12.81
N THR A 70 -4.39 -10.47 -11.68
CA THR A 70 -3.07 -11.10 -11.63
C THR A 70 -3.00 -12.43 -12.36
N ALA A 71 -4.01 -13.30 -12.19
CA ALA A 71 -4.05 -14.57 -12.90
C ALA A 71 -4.20 -14.36 -14.42
N TYR A 72 -5.00 -13.38 -14.84
CA TYR A 72 -5.15 -13.01 -16.24
C TYR A 72 -3.84 -12.49 -16.85
N ASP A 73 -3.20 -11.51 -16.19
CA ASP A 73 -1.95 -10.91 -16.66
C ASP A 73 -0.83 -11.96 -16.76
N LEU A 74 -0.68 -12.82 -15.74
CA LEU A 74 0.29 -13.94 -15.75
C LEU A 74 0.02 -14.94 -16.89
N CYS A 75 -1.24 -15.13 -17.28
CA CYS A 75 -1.59 -16.03 -18.36
C CYS A 75 -1.38 -15.41 -19.76
N HIS A 76 -1.61 -14.11 -19.93
CA HIS A 76 -1.66 -13.48 -21.26
C HIS A 76 -0.49 -12.55 -21.56
N CYS A 77 0.05 -11.87 -20.55
CA CYS A 77 1.05 -10.82 -20.74
C CYS A 77 2.50 -11.30 -20.55
N PHE A 78 2.72 -12.49 -19.99
CA PHE A 78 4.07 -12.96 -19.63
C PHE A 78 4.40 -14.34 -20.17
N GLU A 79 5.57 -14.54 -20.75
CA GLU A 79 5.97 -15.86 -21.23
C GLU A 79 6.34 -16.82 -20.10
N ARG A 80 6.32 -18.14 -20.38
CA ARG A 80 6.83 -19.11 -19.40
C ARG A 80 8.35 -18.94 -19.31
N GLY A 81 8.88 -18.83 -18.10
CA GLY A 81 10.32 -18.62 -17.90
C GLY A 81 10.75 -17.14 -17.82
N SER A 82 9.85 -16.16 -17.99
CA SER A 82 10.20 -14.74 -17.89
C SER A 82 10.19 -14.20 -16.44
N GLY A 83 11.08 -13.25 -16.13
CA GLY A 83 11.18 -12.45 -14.90
C GLY A 83 12.31 -11.39 -15.00
N PRO A 84 12.37 -10.35 -14.14
CA PRO A 84 11.49 -10.03 -13.00
C PRO A 84 10.35 -9.03 -13.33
N PHE A 85 9.33 -8.98 -12.49
CA PHE A 85 8.12 -8.17 -12.69
C PHE A 85 7.99 -7.06 -11.64
N GLN A 86 8.40 -5.84 -11.97
CA GLN A 86 8.30 -4.69 -11.04
C GLN A 86 6.84 -4.39 -10.59
N HIS A 87 5.83 -4.88 -11.31
CA HIS A 87 4.40 -4.66 -10.98
C HIS A 87 3.75 -5.79 -10.16
N PHE A 88 4.42 -6.93 -9.94
CA PHE A 88 3.86 -8.09 -9.21
C PHE A 88 4.56 -8.40 -7.89
N ASP A 89 5.60 -7.63 -7.54
CA ASP A 89 6.28 -7.73 -6.25
C ASP A 89 5.31 -7.62 -5.09
N ASP A 90 4.27 -6.77 -5.18
CA ASP A 90 3.28 -6.55 -4.12
C ASP A 90 2.40 -7.76 -3.77
N ILE A 91 2.09 -8.62 -4.74
CA ILE A 91 1.18 -9.75 -4.54
C ILE A 91 1.98 -11.02 -4.26
N VAL A 92 3.13 -11.19 -4.92
CA VAL A 92 4.03 -12.29 -4.59
C VAL A 92 4.74 -12.07 -3.25
N MET A 93 5.09 -10.83 -2.85
CA MET A 93 5.56 -10.58 -1.49
C MET A 93 4.49 -10.88 -0.44
N ARG A 94 3.21 -10.62 -0.71
CA ARG A 94 2.12 -11.02 0.21
C ARG A 94 2.08 -12.53 0.40
N ILE A 95 2.22 -13.31 -0.68
CA ILE A 95 2.04 -14.77 -0.65
C ILE A 95 3.29 -15.53 -0.24
N SER A 96 4.48 -15.09 -0.68
CA SER A 96 5.75 -15.61 -0.18
C SER A 96 5.90 -15.35 1.31
N ALA A 97 5.29 -14.30 1.85
CA ALA A 97 5.31 -14.02 3.28
C ALA A 97 4.29 -14.82 4.10
N ASP A 98 3.15 -15.22 3.53
CA ASP A 98 2.26 -16.23 4.16
C ASP A 98 2.93 -17.61 4.17
N PHE A 99 3.89 -17.86 3.27
CA PHE A 99 4.70 -19.09 3.25
C PHE A 99 5.95 -19.00 4.14
N ASP A 100 6.61 -17.83 4.20
CA ASP A 100 7.72 -17.52 5.12
C ASP A 100 7.24 -17.38 6.58
N GLU A 101 5.92 -17.25 6.81
CA GLU A 101 5.26 -17.33 8.12
C GLU A 101 5.61 -18.63 8.86
N LYS A 102 6.01 -19.68 8.12
CA LYS A 102 6.47 -20.96 8.67
C LYS A 102 7.99 -21.10 8.86
N ASN A 103 8.84 -20.23 8.27
CA ASN A 103 10.27 -20.57 8.13
C ASN A 103 11.35 -19.55 8.55
N ALA A 104 11.11 -18.24 8.80
CA ALA A 104 12.13 -17.43 9.51
C ALA A 104 11.73 -15.99 9.93
N LYS A 105 12.02 -15.67 11.21
CA LYS A 105 12.67 -14.44 11.72
C LYS A 105 12.09 -13.05 11.36
N GLY A 106 11.65 -12.32 12.39
CA GLY A 106 11.88 -10.87 12.52
C GLY A 106 10.64 -10.00 12.72
N PHE A 107 10.34 -9.64 13.96
CA PHE A 107 9.35 -8.61 14.34
C PHE A 107 9.44 -7.32 13.48
N SER A 108 10.66 -6.91 13.13
CA SER A 108 10.93 -5.75 12.27
C SER A 108 10.29 -5.84 10.88
N SER A 109 10.27 -7.03 10.26
CA SER A 109 9.64 -7.24 8.95
C SER A 109 8.12 -7.17 9.03
N ARG A 110 7.53 -7.58 10.17
CA ARG A 110 6.08 -7.48 10.41
C ARG A 110 5.64 -6.03 10.61
N ILE A 111 6.43 -5.24 11.34
CA ILE A 111 6.19 -3.80 11.51
C ILE A 111 6.30 -3.08 10.19
N GLN A 112 7.41 -3.27 9.45
CA GLN A 112 7.60 -2.61 8.14
C GLN A 112 6.44 -2.89 7.19
N ARG A 113 5.91 -4.12 7.20
CA ARG A 113 4.74 -4.49 6.41
C ARG A 113 3.45 -3.80 6.87
N GLN A 114 3.15 -3.80 8.17
CA GLN A 114 1.94 -3.15 8.67
C GLN A 114 2.00 -1.63 8.44
N ASN A 115 3.19 -1.03 8.56
CA ASN A 115 3.45 0.36 8.21
C ASN A 115 3.16 0.66 6.76
N PHE A 116 3.66 -0.20 5.86
CA PHE A 116 3.42 -0.07 4.44
C PHE A 116 1.92 0.00 4.15
N PHE A 117 1.13 -0.95 4.67
CA PHE A 117 -0.32 -0.96 4.44
C PHE A 117 -1.04 0.23 5.07
N TYR A 118 -0.69 0.57 6.31
CA TYR A 118 -1.24 1.73 7.01
C TYR A 118 -1.01 3.02 6.22
N LEU A 119 0.25 3.31 5.87
CA LEU A 119 0.62 4.52 5.15
C LEU A 119 -0.01 4.58 3.75
N ARG A 120 -0.17 3.42 3.10
CA ARG A 120 -0.87 3.32 1.82
C ARG A 120 -2.34 3.72 1.94
N ASP A 121 -3.04 3.22 2.95
CA ASP A 121 -4.46 3.49 3.16
C ASP A 121 -4.70 4.94 3.63
N VAL A 122 -3.81 5.46 4.49
CA VAL A 122 -3.76 6.87 4.88
C VAL A 122 -3.55 7.77 3.67
N ALA A 123 -2.55 7.47 2.84
CA ALA A 123 -2.27 8.25 1.63
C ALA A 123 -3.45 8.23 0.65
N LYS A 124 -4.04 7.05 0.41
CA LYS A 124 -5.23 6.92 -0.43
C LYS A 124 -6.36 7.80 0.09
N THR A 125 -6.63 7.77 1.38
CA THR A 125 -7.69 8.58 2.00
C THR A 125 -7.42 10.07 1.81
N PHE A 126 -6.23 10.54 2.18
CA PHE A 126 -5.88 11.95 2.08
C PHE A 126 -5.86 12.46 0.65
N PHE A 127 -5.30 11.72 -0.29
CA PHE A 127 -5.28 12.13 -1.69
C PHE A 127 -6.66 12.09 -2.35
N THR A 128 -7.53 11.15 -1.95
CA THR A 128 -8.93 11.13 -2.42
C THR A 128 -9.67 12.38 -1.95
N ASN A 129 -9.49 12.79 -0.69
CA ASN A 129 -10.10 14.01 -0.16
C ASN A 129 -9.61 15.26 -0.92
N VAL A 130 -8.31 15.35 -1.21
CA VAL A 130 -7.76 16.45 -2.04
C VAL A 130 -8.42 16.50 -3.40
N LYS A 131 -8.58 15.34 -4.06
CA LYS A 131 -9.25 15.23 -5.36
C LYS A 131 -10.69 15.75 -5.30
N GLU A 132 -11.45 15.29 -4.30
CA GLU A 132 -12.84 15.70 -4.10
C GLU A 132 -12.97 17.20 -3.82
N ASP A 133 -12.13 17.76 -2.95
CA ASP A 133 -12.16 19.18 -2.64
C ASP A 133 -11.74 20.04 -3.84
N PHE A 134 -10.70 19.62 -4.56
CA PHE A 134 -10.22 20.35 -5.74
C PHE A 134 -11.20 20.31 -6.92
N SER A 135 -12.01 19.25 -7.02
CA SER A 135 -13.07 19.14 -8.04
C SER A 135 -14.18 20.19 -7.85
N LYS A 136 -14.41 20.64 -6.61
CA LYS A 136 -15.44 21.64 -6.25
C LYS A 136 -14.98 23.08 -6.52
N THR A 137 -13.67 23.31 -6.67
CA THR A 137 -13.11 24.64 -6.88
C THR A 137 -13.23 25.06 -8.35
N SER A 138 -13.95 26.15 -8.62
CA SER A 138 -13.95 26.80 -9.94
C SER A 138 -12.70 27.66 -10.08
N ILE A 139 -11.81 27.31 -11.02
CA ILE A 139 -10.61 28.09 -11.32
C ILE A 139 -10.75 28.62 -12.75
N GLU A 140 -10.56 29.93 -12.93
CA GLU A 140 -10.57 30.57 -14.23
C GLU A 140 -9.40 30.06 -15.09
N ASN A 141 -9.68 29.73 -16.34
CA ASN A 141 -8.67 29.25 -17.26
C ASN A 141 -7.86 30.44 -17.80
N HIS A 142 -6.56 30.46 -17.59
CA HIS A 142 -5.66 31.36 -18.31
C HIS A 142 -5.09 30.64 -19.55
N SER A 143 -5.34 31.19 -20.74
CA SER A 143 -4.76 30.77 -22.03
C SER A 143 -3.23 31.02 -22.07
N ALA A 144 -2.35 30.28 -22.75
CA ALA A 144 -2.44 29.29 -23.83
C ALA A 144 -1.35 28.21 -23.58
N GLY A 145 -1.55 26.91 -23.85
CA GLY A 145 -1.66 26.32 -25.19
C GLY A 145 -0.43 25.47 -25.59
N LYS A 146 0.69 25.54 -24.85
CA LYS A 146 1.88 24.68 -25.04
C LYS A 146 2.60 24.45 -23.70
N ILE A 147 3.24 23.28 -23.54
CA ILE A 147 4.31 23.16 -22.54
C ILE A 147 5.43 24.11 -22.96
N ASP A 148 5.79 25.03 -22.09
CA ASP A 148 6.95 25.89 -22.26
C ASP A 148 8.03 25.57 -21.21
N LYS A 149 9.16 26.26 -21.31
CA LYS A 149 10.25 26.13 -20.32
C LYS A 149 9.79 26.51 -18.92
N ASN A 150 8.79 27.40 -18.79
CA ASN A 150 8.29 27.86 -17.50
C ASN A 150 7.53 26.74 -16.77
N PHE A 151 6.75 25.93 -17.49
CA PHE A 151 6.09 24.74 -16.93
C PHE A 151 7.09 23.78 -16.29
N ILE A 152 8.16 23.44 -17.01
CA ILE A 152 9.20 22.52 -16.54
C ILE A 152 9.94 23.12 -15.33
N LEU A 153 10.33 24.41 -15.40
CA LEU A 153 10.99 25.11 -14.29
C LEU A 153 10.12 25.12 -13.01
N ARG A 154 8.79 25.25 -13.16
CA ARG A 154 7.87 25.19 -12.02
C ARG A 154 7.81 23.79 -11.43
N LEU A 155 7.73 22.73 -12.23
CA LEU A 155 7.78 21.35 -11.73
C LEU A 155 9.09 21.07 -10.98
N GLN A 156 10.23 21.51 -11.53
CA GLN A 156 11.54 21.41 -10.86
C GLN A 156 11.55 22.15 -9.51
N LYS A 157 10.96 23.36 -9.47
CA LYS A 157 10.84 24.15 -8.24
C LYS A 157 9.94 23.45 -7.22
N LEU A 158 8.83 22.83 -7.64
CA LEU A 158 7.95 22.05 -6.77
C LEU A 158 8.68 20.84 -6.19
N ALA A 159 9.41 20.08 -7.00
CA ALA A 159 10.22 18.97 -6.53
C ALA A 159 11.25 19.43 -5.48
N LYS A 160 12.02 20.49 -5.79
CA LYS A 160 13.02 21.07 -4.90
C LYS A 160 12.43 21.53 -3.57
N ASN A 161 11.30 22.26 -3.59
CA ASN A 161 10.65 22.78 -2.38
C ASN A 161 10.07 21.68 -1.48
N ASN A 162 9.84 20.49 -2.03
CA ASN A 162 9.30 19.34 -1.33
C ASN A 162 10.34 18.23 -1.09
N ASN A 163 11.63 18.49 -1.34
CA ASN A 163 12.73 17.54 -1.19
C ASN A 163 12.51 16.22 -1.99
N LEU A 164 11.97 16.33 -3.20
CA LEU A 164 11.75 15.23 -4.12
C LEU A 164 12.85 15.18 -5.18
N ASP A 165 13.20 13.98 -5.62
CA ASP A 165 14.00 13.79 -6.83
C ASP A 165 13.15 14.06 -8.06
N PHE A 166 13.70 14.81 -8.99
CA PHE A 166 13.03 15.17 -10.24
C PHE A 166 13.69 14.42 -11.40
N LYS A 167 12.88 13.74 -12.21
CA LYS A 167 13.30 13.12 -13.46
C LYS A 167 12.34 13.53 -14.57
N ASP A 168 12.88 13.96 -15.71
CA ASP A 168 12.11 14.25 -16.90
C ASP A 168 12.52 13.33 -18.05
N PHE A 169 11.53 12.76 -18.73
CA PHE A 169 11.69 11.92 -19.90
C PHE A 169 10.90 12.52 -21.06
N HIS A 170 11.52 12.55 -22.23
CA HIS A 170 10.94 13.21 -23.40
C HIS A 170 11.03 12.29 -24.61
N TYR A 171 9.87 11.78 -25.02
CA TYR A 171 9.73 10.84 -26.12
C TYR A 171 9.29 11.60 -27.38
N ILE A 172 10.28 12.13 -28.12
CA ILE A 172 10.07 13.01 -29.27
C ILE A 172 9.17 12.36 -30.34
N SER A 173 9.31 11.05 -30.57
CA SER A 173 8.55 10.31 -31.59
C SER A 173 7.07 10.11 -31.24
N SER A 174 6.68 10.25 -29.97
CA SER A 174 5.30 10.06 -29.50
C SER A 174 4.66 11.33 -28.95
N GLY A 175 5.40 12.46 -28.92
CA GLY A 175 4.92 13.71 -28.33
C GLY A 175 4.57 13.57 -26.83
N VAL A 176 5.20 12.61 -26.14
CA VAL A 176 4.97 12.33 -24.71
C VAL A 176 6.08 12.94 -23.87
N TYR A 177 5.67 13.69 -22.86
CA TYR A 177 6.54 14.24 -21.83
C TYR A 177 6.15 13.61 -20.49
N GLU A 178 7.10 13.02 -19.77
CA GLU A 178 6.87 12.45 -18.46
C GLU A 178 7.76 13.13 -17.43
N PHE A 179 7.17 13.61 -16.35
CA PHE A 179 7.87 14.25 -15.25
C PHE A 179 7.57 13.48 -13.97
N TYR A 180 8.59 12.90 -13.35
CA TYR A 180 8.49 12.14 -12.11
C TYR A 180 9.08 12.96 -10.96
N LEU A 181 8.32 13.07 -9.88
CA LEU A 181 8.70 13.69 -8.62
C LEU A 181 8.69 12.57 -7.56
N ASP A 182 9.85 11.97 -7.34
CA ASP A 182 10.02 10.81 -6.46
C ASP A 182 10.43 11.25 -5.07
N SER A 183 9.83 10.67 -4.05
CA SER A 183 10.27 10.88 -2.67
C SER A 183 11.56 10.14 -2.36
N LYS A 184 12.49 10.81 -1.67
CA LYS A 184 13.65 10.17 -1.04
C LYS A 184 13.30 9.40 0.23
N LEU A 185 12.09 9.57 0.73
CA LEU A 185 11.62 8.86 1.91
C LEU A 185 11.28 7.42 1.50
N SER A 186 12.28 6.53 1.55
CA SER A 186 12.08 5.08 1.54
C SER A 186 11.51 4.64 2.89
N LEU A 187 10.31 5.09 3.21
CA LEU A 187 9.66 4.79 4.49
C LEU A 187 9.14 3.36 4.44
N SER A 188 9.71 2.46 5.25
CA SER A 188 9.22 1.07 5.36
C SER A 188 9.14 0.29 4.02
N GLY A 189 9.87 0.74 2.99
CA GLY A 189 9.78 0.18 1.63
C GLY A 189 8.64 0.72 0.76
N LEU A 190 8.00 1.84 1.17
CA LEU A 190 7.01 2.56 0.40
C LEU A 190 7.62 3.82 -0.20
N ASP A 191 7.77 3.84 -1.52
CA ASP A 191 8.17 5.02 -2.27
C ASP A 191 6.92 5.81 -2.66
N PHE A 192 6.81 7.04 -2.16
CA PHE A 192 5.82 8.00 -2.64
C PHE A 192 6.33 8.69 -3.89
N TRP A 193 5.62 8.55 -4.99
CA TRP A 193 5.93 9.22 -6.25
C TRP A 193 4.73 9.99 -6.76
N PHE A 194 5.02 11.07 -7.49
CA PHE A 194 4.05 11.85 -8.22
C PHE A 194 4.52 11.90 -9.67
N ALA A 195 3.60 11.76 -10.61
CA ALA A 195 3.94 11.89 -12.02
C ALA A 195 3.05 12.92 -12.70
N VAL A 196 3.63 13.70 -13.58
CA VAL A 196 2.93 14.55 -14.54
C VAL A 196 3.25 14.04 -15.92
N ILE A 197 2.25 13.49 -16.61
CA ILE A 197 2.40 12.99 -17.98
C ILE A 197 1.67 13.92 -18.92
N VAL A 198 2.33 14.41 -19.95
CA VAL A 198 1.70 15.26 -20.95
C VAL A 198 1.75 14.58 -22.31
N LEU A 199 0.56 14.36 -22.85
CA LEU A 199 0.35 13.82 -24.19
C LEU A 199 0.07 15.01 -25.10
N ALA A 200 1.10 15.55 -25.74
CA ALA A 200 1.01 16.79 -26.50
C ALA A 200 0.05 16.68 -27.70
N GLU A 201 0.08 15.54 -28.40
CA GLU A 201 -0.82 15.26 -29.52
C GLU A 201 -2.29 15.25 -29.10
N GLN A 202 -2.58 14.67 -27.92
CA GLN A 202 -3.92 14.59 -27.36
C GLN A 202 -4.32 15.85 -26.59
N LYS A 203 -3.39 16.79 -26.41
CA LYS A 203 -3.55 18.00 -25.59
C LYS A 203 -4.06 17.69 -24.18
N LYS A 204 -3.52 16.63 -23.56
CA LYS A 204 -3.89 16.19 -22.21
C LYS A 204 -2.70 16.22 -21.25
N ILE A 205 -2.97 16.57 -20.01
CA ILE A 205 -2.05 16.48 -18.87
C ILE A 205 -2.67 15.53 -17.85
N PHE A 206 -1.93 14.52 -17.43
CA PHE A 206 -2.27 13.61 -16.37
C PHE A 206 -1.44 13.98 -15.15
N VAL A 207 -2.09 14.19 -14.02
CA VAL A 207 -1.41 14.34 -12.72
C VAL A 207 -1.75 13.11 -11.90
N ILE A 208 -0.73 12.34 -11.54
CA ILE A 208 -0.83 11.03 -10.92
C ILE A 208 -0.14 11.09 -9.56
N ALA A 209 -0.81 10.55 -8.55
CA ALA A 209 -0.24 10.28 -7.25
C ALA A 209 -0.74 8.91 -6.75
N HIS A 210 -0.28 8.48 -5.59
CA HIS A 210 -0.66 7.18 -5.06
C HIS A 210 -2.20 6.99 -5.02
N SER A 211 -2.71 5.98 -5.73
CA SER A 211 -4.14 5.63 -5.82
C SER A 211 -5.10 6.70 -6.40
N VAL A 212 -4.59 7.82 -6.91
CA VAL A 212 -5.42 8.86 -7.55
C VAL A 212 -4.78 9.39 -8.82
N TYR A 213 -5.61 9.80 -9.77
CA TYR A 213 -5.16 10.59 -10.92
C TYR A 213 -6.27 11.57 -11.32
N GLU A 214 -5.85 12.65 -11.97
CA GLU A 214 -6.73 13.61 -12.64
C GLU A 214 -6.20 13.95 -14.03
N VAL A 215 -7.15 14.30 -14.92
CA VAL A 215 -6.86 14.59 -16.32
C VAL A 215 -7.31 16.02 -16.64
N TYR A 216 -6.39 16.79 -17.20
CA TYR A 216 -6.60 18.18 -17.57
C TYR A 216 -6.36 18.36 -19.06
N ASP A 217 -7.04 19.32 -19.68
CA ASP A 217 -6.63 19.79 -21.01
C ASP A 217 -5.30 20.54 -20.89
N LEU A 218 -4.51 20.57 -21.96
CA LEU A 218 -3.25 21.32 -22.01
C LEU A 218 -3.44 22.82 -21.73
N LYS A 219 -4.61 23.38 -22.08
CA LYS A 219 -4.99 24.77 -21.76
C LYS A 219 -5.23 25.00 -20.26
N GLN A 220 -5.32 23.94 -19.46
CA GLN A 220 -5.55 23.95 -18.02
C GLN A 220 -4.27 23.58 -17.24
N TYR A 221 -3.08 23.78 -17.83
CA TYR A 221 -1.83 23.39 -17.18
C TYR A 221 -1.63 24.08 -15.82
N GLU A 222 -2.10 25.32 -15.64
CA GLU A 222 -2.08 26.00 -14.34
C GLU A 222 -2.90 25.24 -13.29
N ARG A 223 -4.08 24.74 -13.69
CA ARG A 223 -4.92 23.93 -12.81
C ARG A 223 -4.26 22.60 -12.47
N ALA A 224 -3.57 21.98 -13.43
CA ALA A 224 -2.79 20.77 -13.18
C ALA A 224 -1.64 21.00 -12.17
N LEU A 225 -0.94 22.14 -12.28
CA LEU A 225 0.11 22.52 -11.32
C LEU A 225 -0.46 22.79 -9.93
N LEU A 226 -1.56 23.52 -9.82
CA LEU A 226 -2.24 23.77 -8.54
C LEU A 226 -2.74 22.49 -7.88
N TYR A 227 -3.25 21.54 -8.68
CA TYR A 227 -3.65 20.24 -8.17
C TYR A 227 -2.45 19.45 -7.63
N LEU A 228 -1.34 19.42 -8.37
CA LEU A 228 -0.09 18.81 -7.90
C LEU A 228 0.41 19.48 -6.61
N GLU A 229 0.37 20.81 -6.54
CA GLU A 229 0.73 21.57 -5.33
C GLU A 229 -0.11 21.16 -4.12
N ALA A 230 -1.43 21.00 -4.30
CA ALA A 230 -2.33 20.56 -3.22
C ALA A 230 -2.00 19.13 -2.75
N LEU A 231 -1.71 18.21 -3.67
CA LEU A 231 -1.28 16.85 -3.34
C LEU A 231 0.05 16.86 -2.57
N LEU A 232 1.03 17.62 -3.04
CA LEU A 232 2.35 17.76 -2.40
C LEU A 232 2.25 18.38 -1.01
N LYS A 233 1.37 19.36 -0.82
CA LYS A 233 1.10 19.97 0.48
C LYS A 233 0.60 18.92 1.49
N VAL A 234 -0.42 18.15 1.12
CA VAL A 234 -0.98 17.09 1.98
C VAL A 234 0.02 15.99 2.25
N TYR A 235 0.82 15.62 1.25
CA TYR A 235 1.92 14.69 1.44
C TYR A 235 2.89 15.17 2.53
N LYS A 236 3.37 16.41 2.44
CA LYS A 236 4.32 16.98 3.39
C LYS A 236 3.72 17.20 4.78
N GLU A 237 2.48 17.68 4.86
CA GLU A 237 1.85 18.11 6.12
C GLU A 237 1.12 16.98 6.85
N LYS A 238 0.69 15.92 6.15
CA LYS A 238 -0.10 14.84 6.75
C LYS A 238 0.58 13.47 6.62
N ILE A 239 1.03 13.10 5.42
CA ILE A 239 1.58 11.75 5.18
C ILE A 239 2.99 11.58 5.80
N VAL A 240 3.88 12.57 5.62
CA VAL A 240 5.24 12.50 6.19
C VAL A 240 5.22 12.40 7.73
N PRO A 241 4.41 13.18 8.48
CA PRO A 241 4.25 12.98 9.92
C PRO A 241 3.78 11.56 10.30
N GLU A 242 2.73 11.05 9.67
CA GLU A 242 2.19 9.69 9.91
C GLU A 242 3.24 8.60 9.70
N SER A 243 4.16 8.82 8.76
CA SER A 243 5.26 7.90 8.50
C SER A 243 6.30 7.79 9.60
N LYS A 244 6.38 8.78 10.51
CA LYS A 244 7.30 8.73 11.65
C LYS A 244 6.77 7.84 12.78
N ILE A 245 5.45 7.77 12.93
CA ILE A 245 4.73 6.89 13.89
C ILE A 245 5.02 5.40 13.59
N SER A 246 5.51 5.11 12.38
CA SER A 246 5.77 3.78 11.86
C SER A 246 7.08 3.13 12.39
N GLN A 247 8.00 3.86 13.05
CA GLN A 247 9.35 3.34 13.38
C GLN A 247 9.50 2.69 14.78
N ILE A 248 8.47 2.04 15.32
CA ILE A 248 8.57 1.44 16.66
C ILE A 248 9.48 0.19 16.69
N THR A 249 10.37 0.11 17.68
CA THR A 249 11.25 -1.07 17.90
C THR A 249 10.56 -2.18 18.70
N VAL A 250 11.10 -3.41 18.67
CA VAL A 250 10.61 -4.55 19.50
C VAL A 250 10.49 -4.16 20.97
N LYS A 251 11.55 -3.54 21.50
CA LYS A 251 11.63 -3.16 22.90
C LYS A 251 10.57 -2.11 23.24
N GLN A 252 10.39 -1.09 22.38
CA GLN A 252 9.37 -0.08 22.58
C GLN A 252 7.96 -0.66 22.51
N TYR A 253 7.67 -1.55 21.56
CA TYR A 253 6.38 -2.23 21.47
C TYR A 253 6.08 -3.07 22.72
N GLU A 254 7.03 -3.90 23.19
CA GLU A 254 6.81 -4.72 24.38
C GLU A 254 6.62 -3.86 25.65
N ILE A 255 7.36 -2.75 25.77
CA ILE A 255 7.17 -1.77 26.84
C ILE A 255 5.78 -1.14 26.76
N ALA A 256 5.40 -0.62 25.59
CA ALA A 256 4.12 0.04 25.39
C ALA A 256 2.95 -0.92 25.64
N LYS A 257 2.98 -2.11 25.04
CA LYS A 257 1.98 -3.17 25.24
C LYS A 257 1.82 -3.55 26.71
N SER A 258 2.93 -3.82 27.41
CA SER A 258 2.89 -4.21 28.82
C SER A 258 2.37 -3.07 29.70
N SER A 259 2.72 -1.83 29.37
CA SER A 259 2.29 -0.64 30.13
C SER A 259 0.82 -0.30 29.90
N ILE A 260 0.34 -0.37 28.66
CA ILE A 260 -1.08 -0.22 28.33
C ILE A 260 -1.90 -1.28 29.07
N LYS A 261 -1.48 -2.55 29.00
CA LYS A 261 -2.14 -3.63 29.72
C LYS A 261 -2.21 -3.36 31.23
N ALA A 262 -1.09 -2.99 31.85
CA ALA A 262 -1.06 -2.69 33.28
C ALA A 262 -1.94 -1.48 33.68
N LEU A 263 -2.11 -0.50 32.79
CA LEU A 263 -3.01 0.64 33.03
C LEU A 263 -4.48 0.21 32.94
N LEU A 264 -4.83 -0.63 31.97
CA LEU A 264 -6.19 -1.18 31.85
C LEU A 264 -6.53 -2.09 33.03
N ASP A 265 -5.59 -2.95 33.45
CA ASP A 265 -5.78 -3.87 34.59
C ASP A 265 -6.02 -3.07 35.88
N ARG A 266 -5.23 -2.01 36.15
CA ARG A 266 -5.46 -1.12 37.31
C ARG A 266 -6.78 -0.36 37.24
N HIS A 267 -7.12 0.16 36.07
CA HIS A 267 -8.38 0.91 35.93
C HIS A 267 -9.59 -0.02 36.13
N PHE A 268 -9.51 -1.28 35.71
CA PHE A 268 -10.49 -2.31 36.06
C PHE A 268 -10.54 -2.58 37.58
N GLU A 269 -9.40 -2.68 38.26
CA GLU A 269 -9.36 -2.82 39.72
C GLU A 269 -10.01 -1.63 40.45
N ASP A 270 -9.83 -0.41 39.92
CA ASP A 270 -10.35 0.83 40.49
C ASP A 270 -11.86 1.04 40.21
N THR A 271 -12.35 0.66 39.02
CA THR A 271 -13.71 1.00 38.53
C THR A 271 -14.63 -0.19 38.28
N GLY A 272 -14.08 -1.39 38.13
CA GLY A 272 -14.80 -2.58 37.68
C GLY A 272 -15.09 -2.64 36.17
N LEU A 273 -14.63 -1.67 35.38
CA LEU A 273 -14.89 -1.62 33.93
C LEU A 273 -13.92 -2.50 33.13
N TYR A 274 -14.47 -3.44 32.36
CA TYR A 274 -13.68 -4.41 31.59
C TYR A 274 -13.38 -3.93 30.16
N TYR A 275 -12.12 -3.71 29.82
CA TYR A 275 -11.71 -3.33 28.47
C TYR A 275 -11.15 -4.52 27.68
N ALA A 276 -11.65 -4.72 26.45
CA ALA A 276 -11.07 -5.70 25.53
C ALA A 276 -9.92 -5.06 24.73
N ALA A 277 -8.68 -5.49 24.98
CA ALA A 277 -7.51 -4.98 24.27
C ALA A 277 -6.96 -5.99 23.24
N ASP A 278 -6.84 -5.57 21.98
CA ASP A 278 -6.22 -6.31 20.89
C ASP A 278 -4.88 -5.67 20.49
N PHE A 279 -3.80 -6.42 20.72
CA PHE A 279 -2.42 -6.03 20.43
C PHE A 279 -1.84 -6.75 19.20
N ARG A 280 -2.67 -7.38 18.36
CA ARG A 280 -2.20 -8.07 17.14
C ARG A 280 -1.62 -7.09 16.11
N ASN A 281 -2.08 -5.84 16.14
CA ASN A 281 -1.46 -4.74 15.42
C ASN A 281 -0.20 -4.28 16.17
N LEU A 282 0.92 -4.17 15.47
CA LEU A 282 2.22 -3.81 16.03
C LEU A 282 2.45 -2.29 16.07
N LEU A 283 1.51 -1.49 15.56
CA LEU A 283 1.58 -0.03 15.48
C LEU A 283 0.69 0.65 16.52
N TYR A 284 -0.45 0.02 16.85
CA TYR A 284 -1.37 0.53 17.86
C TYR A 284 -1.99 -0.59 18.68
N ALA A 285 -2.40 -0.26 19.90
CA ALA A 285 -3.33 -1.06 20.69
C ALA A 285 -4.76 -0.67 20.31
N LYS A 286 -5.59 -1.66 20.01
CA LYS A 286 -7.03 -1.47 19.83
C LYS A 286 -7.73 -1.79 21.15
N ILE A 287 -8.45 -0.83 21.73
CA ILE A 287 -9.12 -0.98 23.01
C ILE A 287 -10.63 -0.80 22.79
N GLU A 288 -11.37 -1.87 23.01
CA GLU A 288 -12.83 -1.90 22.96
C GLU A 288 -13.37 -1.57 24.36
N MET A 289 -14.10 -0.48 24.46
CA MET A 289 -14.71 -0.05 25.72
C MET A 289 -16.13 -0.63 25.82
N PRO A 290 -16.51 -1.18 26.98
CA PRO A 290 -17.88 -1.60 27.22
C PRO A 290 -18.72 -0.35 27.49
N ASP A 291 -19.74 -0.17 26.65
CA ASP A 291 -20.89 0.72 26.86
C ASP A 291 -20.73 2.22 26.52
N LEU A 292 -21.29 2.59 25.35
CA LEU A 292 -21.91 3.90 25.04
C LEU A 292 -22.76 3.69 23.77
N LYS A 293 -23.89 2.97 23.86
CA LYS A 293 -24.87 2.83 22.74
C LYS A 293 -24.25 2.53 21.35
N GLY A 294 -23.16 1.78 21.35
CA GLY A 294 -22.28 1.55 20.21
C GLY A 294 -20.92 1.08 20.73
N LYS A 295 -20.29 0.11 20.06
CA LYS A 295 -18.93 -0.32 20.39
C LYS A 295 -17.95 0.81 20.04
N GLN A 296 -17.63 1.67 20.99
CA GLN A 296 -16.54 2.63 20.80
C GLN A 296 -15.20 1.90 20.90
N CYS A 297 -14.34 2.19 19.93
CA CYS A 297 -13.05 1.56 19.78
C CYS A 297 -11.97 2.64 19.77
N LEU A 298 -11.14 2.64 20.80
CA LEU A 298 -9.98 3.53 20.88
C LEU A 298 -8.78 2.85 20.23
N HIS A 299 -8.11 3.59 19.33
CA HIS A 299 -6.86 3.14 18.72
C HIS A 299 -5.75 4.01 19.30
N ILE A 300 -4.81 3.39 20.01
CA ILE A 300 -3.69 4.10 20.64
C ILE A 300 -2.39 3.68 19.96
N PRO A 301 -1.79 4.54 19.12
CA PRO A 301 -0.46 4.30 18.59
C PRO A 301 0.54 4.10 19.74
N TYR A 302 1.38 3.06 19.65
CA TYR A 302 2.29 2.73 20.73
C TYR A 302 3.36 3.81 20.97
N LEU A 303 3.80 4.51 19.92
CA LEU A 303 4.75 5.62 20.07
C LEU A 303 4.10 6.82 20.78
N ASP A 304 2.89 7.21 20.38
CA ASP A 304 2.14 8.28 21.05
C ASP A 304 1.93 7.95 22.53
N PHE A 305 1.64 6.68 22.85
CA PHE A 305 1.56 6.23 24.24
C PHE A 305 2.90 6.37 24.98
N LEU A 306 4.02 6.03 24.36
CA LEU A 306 5.34 6.15 24.99
C LEU A 306 5.77 7.60 25.19
N GLU A 307 5.41 8.49 24.26
CA GLU A 307 5.67 9.93 24.35
C GLU A 307 4.75 10.61 25.37
N ASN A 308 3.50 10.16 25.47
CA ASN A 308 2.51 10.72 26.38
C ASN A 308 1.56 9.65 26.96
N PRO A 309 1.99 8.93 28.02
CA PRO A 309 1.17 7.88 28.64
C PRO A 309 -0.13 8.40 29.27
N SER A 310 -0.24 9.72 29.50
CA SER A 310 -1.42 10.34 30.08
C SER A 310 -2.62 10.36 29.13
N LEU A 311 -2.41 10.18 27.81
CA LEU A 311 -3.48 10.12 26.81
C LEU A 311 -4.46 8.98 27.08
N LEU A 312 -3.95 7.78 27.39
CA LEU A 312 -4.79 6.65 27.74
C LEU A 312 -5.54 6.90 29.05
N ARG A 313 -4.87 7.44 30.07
CA ARG A 313 -5.52 7.74 31.36
C ARG A 313 -6.66 8.72 31.21
N ARG A 314 -6.48 9.79 30.43
CA ARG A 314 -7.55 10.74 30.13
C ARG A 314 -8.71 10.08 29.39
N ALA A 315 -8.43 9.28 28.35
CA ALA A 315 -9.48 8.58 27.61
C ALA A 315 -10.29 7.61 28.50
N LEU A 316 -9.64 6.97 29.48
CA LEU A 316 -10.32 6.11 30.46
C LEU A 316 -11.13 6.94 31.48
N SER A 317 -10.57 8.02 32.03
CA SER A 317 -11.30 8.89 32.97
C SER A 317 -12.49 9.63 32.33
N ASP A 318 -12.38 9.99 31.05
CA ASP A 318 -13.49 10.57 30.30
C ASP A 318 -14.63 9.54 30.14
N SER A 319 -14.29 8.25 30.02
CA SER A 319 -15.29 7.17 30.02
C SER A 319 -15.99 7.01 31.38
N ASP A 320 -15.28 7.24 32.49
CA ASP A 320 -15.85 7.23 33.84
C ASP A 320 -16.84 8.42 34.04
N SER A 321 -16.53 9.58 33.45
CA SER A 321 -17.33 10.81 33.58
C SER A 321 -18.65 10.81 32.80
N LEU A 322 -18.83 9.86 31.87
CA LEU A 322 -20.06 9.72 31.08
C LEU A 322 -21.16 8.92 31.78
N GLY A 323 -20.94 8.53 33.04
CA GLY A 323 -21.97 8.10 33.97
C GLY A 323 -22.49 6.69 33.74
N VAL A 324 -21.92 5.75 34.49
CA VAL A 324 -22.69 4.65 35.08
C VAL A 324 -23.29 5.15 36.39
#